data_AF-L2GVJ0-F1
#
_entry.id   AF-L2GVJ0-F1
#
_cell.length_a   1.000
_cell.length_b   1.000
_cell.length_c   1.000
_cell.angle_alpha   90.00
_cell.angle_beta   90.00
_cell.angle_gamma   90.00
#
_symmetry.space_group_name_H-M   'P 1'
#
loop_
_entity.id
_entity.type
_entity.pdbx_description
1 polymer ?
#
loop_
_entity_poly.entity_id
_entity_poly.type
_entity_poly.pdbx_seq_one_letter_code
_entity_poly.pdbx_strand_id
1 'polypeptide(L)'
;MISELNNWPKYKIIHKSKITSFDFLLDHGLIKHIDLDYYYAVPDIENQFYKIKCESINTSDDVETMVKAFIKKLNTYNELKDCCESLVGKIAELKGVRIKDVREEVEIPE
;
A
#
# COMPACT_ATOMS: atom_id res chain seq x y z
N MET A 1 17.85 -44.91 -24.28
CA MET A 1 16.94 -44.33 -23.27
C MET A 1 17.74 -43.88 -22.04
N ILE A 2 18.69 -42.97 -22.23
CA ILE A 2 19.48 -42.40 -21.13
C ILE A 2 19.75 -40.97 -21.57
N SER A 3 19.23 -39.98 -20.83
CA SER A 3 19.69 -38.58 -20.72
C SER A 3 18.56 -37.59 -20.33
N GLU A 4 17.58 -38.00 -19.52
CA GLU A 4 16.65 -37.03 -18.88
C GLU A 4 17.15 -36.53 -17.51
N LEU A 5 18.23 -37.10 -16.98
CA LEU A 5 18.58 -36.95 -15.55
C LEU A 5 19.63 -35.88 -15.21
N ASN A 6 20.28 -35.23 -16.20
CA ASN A 6 21.32 -34.24 -15.91
C ASN A 6 21.04 -32.88 -16.57
N ASN A 7 19.99 -32.20 -16.11
CA ASN A 7 19.81 -30.77 -16.33
C ASN A 7 20.62 -29.91 -15.33
N TRP A 8 21.63 -30.47 -14.67
CA TRP A 8 22.53 -29.75 -13.75
C TRP A 8 23.20 -28.49 -14.34
N PRO A 9 23.57 -28.41 -15.64
CA PRO A 9 24.16 -27.18 -16.18
C PRO A 9 23.14 -26.05 -16.40
N LYS A 10 21.83 -26.35 -16.44
CA LYS A 10 20.79 -25.33 -16.65
C LYS A 10 20.33 -24.67 -15.35
N TYR A 11 20.56 -25.31 -14.22
CA TYR A 11 19.87 -24.94 -12.99
C TYR A 11 20.80 -25.01 -11.78
N LYS A 12 20.97 -23.86 -11.15
CA LYS A 12 21.88 -23.69 -10.03
C LYS A 12 21.23 -24.24 -8.77
N ILE A 13 21.83 -25.27 -8.19
CA ILE A 13 21.41 -25.82 -6.90
C ILE A 13 22.01 -24.94 -5.80
N ILE A 14 21.17 -24.44 -4.90
CA ILE A 14 21.55 -23.55 -3.80
C ILE A 14 21.09 -24.19 -2.49
N HIS A 15 21.98 -24.24 -1.50
CA HIS A 15 21.66 -24.68 -0.15
C HIS A 15 20.95 -23.55 0.61
N LYS A 16 19.97 -23.89 1.45
CA LYS A 16 19.16 -22.94 2.24
C LYS A 16 19.97 -21.87 2.97
N SER A 17 21.10 -22.24 3.57
CA SER A 17 21.97 -21.31 4.32
C SER A 17 22.60 -20.20 3.49
N LYS A 18 22.60 -20.33 2.16
CA LYS A 18 23.11 -19.30 1.22
C LYS A 18 22.00 -18.41 0.66
N ILE A 19 20.74 -18.63 1.06
CA ILE A 19 19.58 -17.90 0.56
C ILE A 19 19.16 -16.88 1.62
N THR A 20 19.53 -15.62 1.40
CA THR A 20 19.21 -14.52 2.32
C THR A 20 17.72 -14.17 2.32
N SER A 21 17.05 -14.31 1.18
CA SER A 21 15.61 -13.98 1.00
C SER A 21 14.80 -15.24 0.68
N PHE A 22 14.88 -16.24 1.56
CA PHE A 22 14.34 -17.58 1.32
C PHE A 22 12.82 -17.59 1.10
N ASP A 23 12.06 -17.01 2.02
CA ASP A 23 10.60 -17.01 1.98
C ASP A 23 10.07 -16.32 0.71
N PHE A 24 10.65 -15.17 0.37
CA PHE A 24 10.28 -14.43 -0.85
C PHE A 24 10.51 -15.23 -2.13
N LEU A 25 11.66 -15.91 -2.24
CA LEU A 25 11.99 -16.69 -3.43
C LEU A 25 11.13 -17.94 -3.54
N LEU A 26 10.73 -18.54 -2.42
CA LEU A 26 9.85 -19.72 -2.40
C LEU A 26 8.42 -19.35 -2.79
N ASP A 27 7.88 -18.28 -2.21
CA ASP A 27 6.51 -17.81 -2.45
C ASP A 27 6.28 -17.40 -3.91
N HIS A 28 7.30 -16.83 -4.55
CA HIS A 28 7.25 -16.43 -5.96
C HIS A 28 7.72 -17.52 -6.92
N GLY A 29 7.96 -18.75 -6.43
CA GLY A 29 8.33 -19.90 -7.25
C GLY A 29 9.70 -19.80 -7.94
N LEU A 30 10.55 -18.87 -7.49
CA LEU A 30 11.91 -18.63 -8.00
C LEU A 30 12.91 -19.68 -7.51
N ILE A 31 12.58 -20.36 -6.40
CA ILE A 31 13.27 -21.56 -5.94
C ILE A 31 12.29 -22.72 -5.74
N LYS A 32 12.70 -23.93 -6.09
CA LYS A 32 11.90 -25.16 -5.87
C LYS A 32 12.65 -26.13 -4.97
N HIS A 33 11.96 -26.72 -4.00
CA HIS A 33 12.55 -27.68 -3.07
C HIS A 33 12.94 -28.99 -3.79
N ILE A 34 14.15 -29.50 -3.51
CA ILE A 34 14.61 -30.81 -3.97
C ILE A 34 14.58 -31.80 -2.79
N ASP A 35 15.49 -31.66 -1.82
CA ASP A 35 15.59 -32.56 -0.66
C ASP A 35 16.45 -31.98 0.47
N LEU A 36 16.17 -32.40 1.71
CA LEU A 36 16.82 -32.08 3.02
C LEU A 36 17.02 -30.59 3.35
N ASP A 37 17.63 -29.79 2.47
CA ASP A 37 17.80 -28.32 2.55
C ASP A 37 18.30 -27.70 1.22
N TYR A 38 18.18 -28.42 0.10
CA TYR A 38 18.63 -27.99 -1.22
C TYR A 38 17.48 -27.54 -2.10
N TYR A 39 17.70 -26.41 -2.78
CA TYR A 39 16.72 -25.77 -3.64
C TYR A 39 17.28 -25.54 -5.03
N TYR A 40 16.41 -25.67 -6.02
CA TYR A 40 16.67 -25.37 -7.41
C TYR A 40 16.33 -23.92 -7.72
N ALA A 41 17.28 -23.15 -8.22
CA ALA A 41 17.01 -21.80 -8.72
C ALA A 41 16.54 -21.83 -10.19
N VAL A 42 15.47 -21.07 -10.48
CA VAL A 42 15.03 -20.81 -11.85
C VAL A 42 16.14 -20.06 -12.62
N PRO A 43 16.30 -20.28 -13.94
CA PRO A 43 17.24 -19.52 -14.75
C PRO A 43 16.97 -18.02 -14.64
N ASP A 44 18.04 -17.23 -14.51
CA ASP A 44 17.96 -15.77 -14.39
C ASP A 44 17.20 -15.27 -13.15
N ILE A 45 17.44 -15.92 -12.00
CA ILE A 45 16.84 -15.58 -10.71
C ILE A 45 17.03 -14.12 -10.31
N GLU A 46 18.17 -13.51 -10.64
CA GLU A 46 18.47 -12.12 -10.26
C GLU A 46 17.56 -11.14 -11.02
N ASN A 47 17.44 -11.26 -12.34
CA ASN A 47 16.54 -10.39 -13.11
C ASN A 47 15.08 -10.62 -12.73
N GLN A 48 14.66 -11.86 -12.50
CA GLN A 48 13.28 -12.13 -12.07
C GLN A 48 13.00 -11.59 -10.67
N PHE A 49 13.95 -11.71 -9.74
CA PHE A 49 13.86 -11.13 -8.40
C PHE A 49 13.73 -9.60 -8.46
N TYR A 50 14.61 -8.93 -9.21
CA TYR A 50 14.54 -7.47 -9.34
C TYR A 50 13.30 -7.00 -10.09
N LYS A 51 12.84 -7.75 -11.10
CA LYS A 51 11.60 -7.43 -11.81
C LYS A 51 10.39 -7.46 -10.88
N ILE A 52 10.20 -8.55 -10.13
CA ILE A 52 9.09 -8.70 -9.18
C ILE A 52 9.21 -7.65 -8.06
N LYS A 53 10.41 -7.39 -7.57
CA LYS A 53 10.64 -6.37 -6.53
C LYS A 53 10.30 -4.96 -7.03
N CYS A 54 10.72 -4.61 -8.25
CA CYS A 54 10.36 -3.33 -8.88
C CYS A 54 8.85 -3.24 -9.15
N GLU A 55 8.19 -4.31 -9.60
CA GLU A 55 6.74 -4.36 -9.77
C GLU A 55 6.00 -4.17 -8.44
N SER A 56 6.48 -4.78 -7.35
CA SER A 56 5.90 -4.60 -6.01
C SER A 56 6.06 -3.18 -5.46
N ILE A 57 7.16 -2.50 -5.80
CA ILE A 57 7.44 -1.12 -5.38
C ILE A 57 6.70 -0.10 -6.27
N ASN A 58 6.42 -0.43 -7.54
CA ASN A 58 5.69 0.42 -8.48
C ASN A 58 4.18 0.48 -8.23
N THR A 59 3.71 0.13 -7.03
CA THR A 59 2.37 0.45 -6.53
C THR A 59 2.26 1.95 -6.23
N SER A 60 2.57 2.82 -7.21
CA SER A 60 2.35 4.27 -7.12
C SER A 60 0.88 4.63 -6.91
N ASP A 61 -0.02 3.68 -7.21
CA ASP A 61 -1.46 3.81 -6.99
C ASP A 61 -1.80 4.08 -5.52
N ASP A 62 -1.03 3.58 -4.56
CA ASP A 62 -1.40 3.72 -3.14
C ASP A 62 -1.21 5.16 -2.63
N VAL A 63 -0.09 5.81 -3.01
CA VAL A 63 0.19 7.19 -2.62
C VAL A 63 -0.76 8.16 -3.33
N GLU A 64 -0.95 8.02 -4.64
CA GLU A 64 -1.84 8.91 -5.40
C GLU A 64 -3.29 8.76 -4.92
N THR A 65 -3.74 7.53 -4.66
CA THR A 65 -5.08 7.26 -4.12
C THR A 65 -5.24 7.82 -2.71
N MET A 66 -4.23 7.68 -1.85
CA MET A 66 -4.24 8.24 -0.50
C MET A 66 -4.30 9.77 -0.52
N VAL A 67 -3.51 10.42 -1.38
CA VAL A 67 -3.53 11.88 -1.56
C VAL A 67 -4.88 12.35 -2.08
N LYS A 68 -5.44 11.69 -3.10
CA LYS A 68 -6.79 12.00 -3.60
C LYS A 68 -7.86 11.82 -2.53
N ALA A 69 -7.79 10.76 -1.74
CA ALA A 69 -8.72 10.52 -0.63
C ALA A 69 -8.61 11.60 0.45
N PHE A 70 -7.39 12.06 0.76
CA PHE A 70 -7.16 13.14 1.71
C PHE A 70 -7.72 14.48 1.20
N ILE A 71 -7.44 14.84 -0.06
CA ILE A 71 -7.97 16.06 -0.69
C ILE A 71 -9.51 16.06 -0.65
N LYS A 72 -10.13 14.92 -0.95
CA LYS A 72 -11.59 14.80 -0.92
C LYS A 72 -12.14 15.04 0.49
N LYS A 73 -11.52 14.45 1.53
CA LYS A 73 -11.93 14.68 2.93
C LYS A 73 -11.81 16.15 3.32
N LEU A 74 -10.72 16.81 2.91
CA LEU A 74 -10.51 18.23 3.21
C LEU A 74 -11.56 19.12 2.54
N ASN A 75 -11.89 18.85 1.27
CA ASN A 75 -12.94 19.59 0.57
C ASN A 75 -14.30 19.40 1.24
N THR A 76 -14.68 18.16 1.57
CA THR A 76 -15.93 17.87 2.27
C THR A 76 -15.98 18.55 3.63
N TYR A 77 -14.87 18.59 4.37
CA TYR A 77 -14.80 19.33 5.63
C TYR A 77 -15.04 20.83 5.43
N ASN A 78 -14.40 21.46 4.44
CA ASN A 78 -14.59 22.88 4.16
C ASN A 78 -16.04 23.19 3.75
N GLU A 79 -16.64 22.38 2.88
CA GLU A 79 -18.04 22.53 2.48
C GLU A 79 -19.00 22.43 3.68
N LEU A 80 -18.76 21.47 4.57
CA LEU A 80 -19.56 21.31 5.78
C LEU A 80 -19.35 22.47 6.75
N LYS A 81 -18.11 22.95 6.92
CA LYS A 81 -17.81 24.12 7.75
C LYS A 81 -18.56 25.34 7.22
N ASP A 82 -18.46 25.64 5.93
CA ASP A 82 -19.12 26.80 5.31
C ASP A 82 -20.65 26.73 5.43
N CYS A 83 -21.23 25.54 5.27
CA CYS A 83 -22.66 25.32 5.48
C CYS A 83 -23.05 25.59 6.94
N CYS A 84 -22.27 25.07 7.89
CA CYS A 84 -22.49 25.29 9.31
C CYS A 84 -22.39 26.77 9.68
N GLU A 85 -21.37 27.48 9.19
CA GLU A 85 -21.22 28.93 9.38
C GLU A 85 -22.42 29.71 8.88
N SER A 86 -22.92 29.35 7.70
CA SER A 86 -24.10 29.97 7.10
C SER A 86 -25.35 29.73 7.96
N LEU A 87 -25.50 28.53 8.54
CA LEU A 87 -26.62 28.20 9.42
C LEU A 87 -26.53 28.96 10.75
N VAL A 88 -25.35 28.98 11.38
CA VAL A 88 -25.12 29.73 12.62
C VAL A 88 -25.40 31.22 12.41
N GLY A 89 -24.96 31.79 11.29
CA GLY A 89 -25.27 33.18 10.91
C GLY A 89 -26.77 33.44 10.82
N LYS A 90 -27.52 32.59 10.11
CA LYS A 90 -28.99 32.73 10.01
C LYS A 90 -29.70 32.57 11.35
N ILE A 91 -29.24 31.66 12.20
CA ILE A 91 -29.82 31.48 13.55
C ILE A 91 -29.58 32.72 14.39
N ALA A 92 -28.38 33.29 14.33
CA ALA A 92 -28.03 34.51 15.05
C ALA A 92 -28.91 35.69 14.59
N GLU A 93 -29.10 35.86 13.27
CA GLU A 93 -29.99 36.86 12.69
C GLU A 93 -31.44 36.69 13.16
N LEU A 94 -31.98 35.48 13.10
CA LEU A 94 -33.36 35.19 13.51
C LEU A 94 -33.58 35.41 15.02
N LYS A 95 -32.58 35.11 15.84
CA LYS A 95 -32.63 35.32 17.30
C LYS A 95 -32.29 36.76 17.70
N GLY A 96 -31.73 37.58 16.81
CA GLY A 96 -31.24 38.92 17.12
C GLY A 96 -30.04 38.93 18.09
N VAL A 97 -29.25 37.85 18.12
CA VAL A 97 -28.08 37.68 18.99
C VAL A 97 -26.79 37.67 18.17
N ARG A 98 -25.62 37.70 18.82
CA ARG A 98 -24.34 37.61 18.10
C ARG A 98 -24.05 36.16 17.73
N ILE A 99 -23.34 35.96 16.62
CA ILE A 99 -22.90 34.62 16.16
C ILE A 99 -22.15 33.85 17.25
N LYS A 100 -21.30 34.53 18.02
CA LYS A 100 -20.57 33.94 19.15
C LYS A 100 -21.50 33.33 20.21
N ASP A 101 -22.64 33.97 20.48
CA ASP A 101 -23.58 33.52 21.52
C ASP A 101 -24.29 32.24 21.05
N VAL A 102 -24.59 32.14 19.74
CA VAL A 102 -25.11 30.92 19.13
C VAL A 102 -24.07 29.80 19.19
N ARG A 103 -22.80 30.08 18.88
CA ARG A 103 -21.73 29.07 18.94
C ARG A 103 -21.52 28.50 20.33
N GLU A 104 -21.56 29.36 21.35
CA GLU A 104 -21.51 28.94 22.75
C GLU A 104 -22.72 28.06 23.12
N GLU A 105 -23.92 28.39 22.63
CA GLU A 105 -25.15 27.61 22.85
C GLU A 105 -25.09 26.22 22.19
N VAL A 106 -24.50 26.12 20.98
CA VAL A 106 -24.40 24.86 20.23
C VAL A 106 -23.06 24.13 20.41
N GLU A 107 -22.20 24.62 21.31
CA GLU A 107 -20.87 24.06 21.63
C GLU A 107 -19.96 23.86 20.40
N ILE A 108 -20.06 24.75 19.41
CA ILE A 108 -19.25 24.69 18.19
C ILE A 108 -17.98 25.54 18.36
N PRO A 109 -16.77 24.95 18.33
CA PRO A 109 -15.52 25.71 18.36
C PRO A 109 -15.34 26.56 17.08
N GLU A 110 -14.51 27.61 17.16
CA GLU A 110 -14.18 28.50 16.02
C GLU A 110 -13.51 27.77 14.83
#